data_AF-A0A3D5FKP5-F1
#
_entry.id   AF-A0A3D5FKP5-F1
#
_cell.length_a   1.000
_cell.length_b   1.000
_cell.length_c   1.000
_cell.angle_alpha   90.00
_cell.angle_beta   90.00
_cell.angle_gamma   90.00
#
_symmetry.space_group_name_H-M   'P 1'
#
loop_
_entity.id
_entity.type
_entity.pdbx_description
1 polymer ?
#
loop_
_entity_poly.entity_id
_entity_poly.type
_entity_poly.pdbx_seq_one_letter_code
_entity_poly.pdbx_strand_id
1 'polypeptide(L)'
;MIVDSHAYCFEPADSPAGFATAEDHLKWVQYGQAAHHQPAFRIGDRKIGPSEIVAPAGSSPLGDLPDVNFRINHPRGRVVWNWEGDEYTKHFYPPNLRSCEFTPFSLTGEMDYAGVDWALLHTNPMLGRGSTYLRECVERFPDRLKAMAPVDEWRLIDDTDAVIAELVHAIEEDG
;
A
#
# COMPACT_ATOMS: atom_id res chain seq x y z
N MET A 1 26.99 -10.24 4.32
CA MET A 1 25.55 -10.38 4.49
C MET A 1 24.96 -9.00 4.71
N ILE A 2 24.17 -8.50 3.77
CA ILE A 2 23.43 -7.25 3.80
C ILE A 2 21.96 -7.60 3.98
N VAL A 3 21.32 -6.97 4.96
CA VAL A 3 19.91 -7.16 5.27
C VAL A 3 19.18 -5.86 5.04
N ASP A 4 18.11 -5.92 4.26
CA ASP A 4 17.15 -4.81 4.21
C ASP A 4 16.05 -5.06 5.24
N SER A 5 16.09 -4.30 6.33
CA SER A 5 15.10 -4.44 7.40
C SER A 5 13.78 -3.74 7.10
N HIS A 6 13.63 -3.10 5.93
CA HIS A 6 12.44 -2.32 5.56
C HIS A 6 12.18 -2.39 4.05
N ALA A 7 11.59 -3.51 3.61
CA ALA A 7 11.10 -3.67 2.24
C ALA A 7 9.59 -3.87 2.23
N TYR A 8 8.99 -3.78 1.04
CA TYR A 8 7.59 -4.06 0.83
C TYR A 8 7.40 -4.97 -0.38
N CYS A 9 6.33 -5.76 -0.37
CA CYS A 9 5.71 -6.34 -1.55
C CYS A 9 4.21 -6.07 -1.43
N PHE A 10 3.56 -5.68 -2.51
CA PHE A 10 2.13 -5.39 -2.50
C PHE A 10 1.46 -5.65 -3.85
N GLU A 11 0.22 -6.10 -3.74
CA GLU A 11 -0.73 -6.26 -4.84
C GLU A 11 -1.12 -4.88 -5.43
N PRO A 12 -1.83 -4.84 -6.58
CA PRO A 12 -2.36 -3.58 -7.12
C PRO A 12 -3.16 -2.78 -6.09
N ALA A 13 -3.01 -1.45 -6.12
CA ALA A 13 -3.62 -0.54 -5.16
C ALA A 13 -5.17 -0.54 -5.19
N ASP A 14 -5.78 -1.10 -6.22
CA ASP A 14 -7.23 -1.32 -6.35
C ASP A 14 -7.62 -2.82 -6.33
N SER A 15 -6.74 -3.68 -5.80
CA SER A 15 -7.12 -5.02 -5.35
C SER A 15 -7.62 -4.98 -3.89
N PRO A 16 -8.27 -6.04 -3.40
CA PRO A 16 -8.61 -6.13 -1.98
C PRO A 16 -7.40 -6.10 -1.04
N ALA A 17 -6.22 -6.58 -1.43
CA ALA A 17 -4.98 -6.55 -0.64
C ALA A 17 -5.12 -6.91 0.86
N GLY A 18 -5.99 -7.87 1.19
CA GLY A 18 -6.30 -8.30 2.56
C GLY A 18 -7.44 -7.54 3.25
N PHE A 19 -8.11 -6.62 2.58
CA PHE A 19 -9.38 -6.01 2.98
C PHE A 19 -10.58 -6.81 2.46
N ALA A 20 -11.77 -6.51 2.99
CA ALA A 20 -13.01 -7.16 2.56
C ALA A 20 -13.34 -6.86 1.10
N THR A 21 -13.04 -5.64 0.63
CA THR A 21 -13.25 -5.21 -0.76
C THR A 21 -12.09 -4.36 -1.26
N ALA A 22 -11.96 -4.26 -2.58
CA ALA A 22 -11.03 -3.31 -3.21
C ALA A 22 -11.36 -1.85 -2.88
N GLU A 23 -12.63 -1.52 -2.68
CA GLU A 23 -13.06 -0.18 -2.30
C GLU A 23 -12.56 0.20 -0.89
N ASP A 24 -12.62 -0.74 0.05
CA ASP A 24 -12.08 -0.53 1.40
C ASP A 24 -10.57 -0.28 1.38
N HIS A 25 -9.81 -1.06 0.60
CA HIS A 25 -8.38 -0.82 0.40
C HIS A 25 -8.14 0.56 -0.24
N LEU A 26 -8.91 0.92 -1.26
CA LEU A 26 -8.74 2.17 -1.98
C LEU A 26 -8.94 3.40 -1.09
N LYS A 27 -9.75 3.32 -0.02
CA LYS A 27 -9.86 4.37 1.01
C LYS A 27 -8.53 4.60 1.73
N TRP A 28 -7.79 3.54 2.06
CA TRP A 28 -6.45 3.66 2.65
C TRP A 28 -5.47 4.30 1.68
N VAL A 29 -5.52 3.91 0.40
CA VAL A 29 -4.71 4.53 -0.66
C VAL A 29 -5.02 6.02 -0.79
N GLN A 30 -6.30 6.39 -0.88
CA GLN A 30 -6.76 7.76 -0.97
C GLN A 30 -6.31 8.60 0.24
N TYR A 31 -6.51 8.08 1.46
CA TYR A 31 -6.05 8.73 2.68
C TYR A 31 -4.53 8.93 2.71
N GLY A 32 -3.76 7.90 2.31
CA GLY A 32 -2.30 7.95 2.21
C GLY A 32 -1.81 9.03 1.24
N GLN A 33 -2.53 9.26 0.12
CA GLN A 33 -2.21 10.35 -0.80
C GLN A 33 -2.34 11.73 -0.16
N ALA A 34 -3.34 11.96 0.69
CA ALA A 34 -3.52 13.25 1.34
C ALA A 34 -2.40 13.54 2.36
N ALA A 35 -2.00 12.53 3.13
CA ALA A 35 -1.00 12.66 4.20
C ALA A 35 0.46 12.72 3.71
N HIS A 36 0.73 12.32 2.47
CA HIS A 36 2.10 12.24 1.95
C HIS A 36 2.68 13.60 1.54
N HIS A 37 3.97 13.80 1.84
CA HIS A 37 4.70 15.05 1.66
C HIS A 37 4.88 15.51 0.21
N GLN A 38 4.83 14.61 -0.77
CA GLN A 38 4.94 14.99 -2.19
C GLN A 38 3.74 15.83 -2.61
N PRO A 39 3.90 16.87 -3.45
CA PRO A 39 2.78 17.69 -3.88
C PRO A 39 1.88 16.93 -4.88
N ALA A 40 0.58 17.19 -4.81
CA ALA A 40 -0.30 16.89 -5.93
C ALA A 40 -0.04 17.87 -7.07
N PHE A 41 -0.30 17.43 -8.30
CA PHE A 41 -0.22 18.30 -9.48
C PHE A 41 -1.27 17.92 -10.52
N ARG A 42 -1.73 18.95 -11.24
CA ARG A 42 -2.63 18.80 -12.37
C ARG A 42 -1.90 18.13 -13.53
N ILE A 43 -2.49 17.10 -14.12
CA ILE A 43 -1.84 16.31 -15.16
C ILE A 43 -1.59 17.13 -16.44
N GLY A 44 -2.51 18.02 -16.80
CA GLY A 44 -2.47 18.77 -18.06
C GLY A 44 -1.30 19.74 -18.19
N ASP A 45 -0.90 20.40 -17.09
CA ASP A 45 0.14 21.44 -17.11
C ASP A 45 1.14 21.37 -15.95
N ARG A 46 1.02 20.35 -15.09
CA ARG A 46 1.89 20.09 -13.93
C ARG A 46 1.88 21.18 -12.86
N LYS A 47 0.88 22.07 -12.86
CA LYS A 47 0.72 23.02 -11.75
C LYS A 47 0.41 22.27 -10.47
N ILE A 48 1.07 22.67 -9.39
CA ILE A 48 0.83 22.13 -8.06
C ILE A 48 -0.62 22.40 -7.65
N GLY A 49 -1.26 21.41 -7.05
CA GLY A 49 -2.62 21.49 -6.52
C GLY A 49 -2.71 20.96 -5.09
N PRO A 50 -3.89 21.09 -4.47
CA PRO A 50 -4.13 20.62 -3.11
C PRO A 50 -4.14 19.09 -3.04
N SER A 51 -3.62 18.53 -1.95
CA SER A 51 -3.70 17.09 -1.66
C SER A 51 -4.81 16.77 -0.68
N GLU A 52 -5.08 17.69 0.24
CA GLU A 52 -6.10 17.62 1.28
C GLU A 52 -7.53 17.45 0.73
N ILE A 53 -7.76 17.69 -0.56
CA ILE A 53 -9.07 17.48 -1.18
C ILE A 53 -9.48 16.00 -1.24
N VAL A 54 -8.52 15.07 -1.27
CA VAL A 54 -8.82 13.64 -1.32
C VAL A 54 -9.06 13.05 0.08
N ALA A 55 -8.54 13.70 1.13
CA ALA A 55 -8.91 13.44 2.52
C ALA A 55 -8.65 14.71 3.36
N PRO A 56 -9.70 15.49 3.65
CA PRO A 56 -9.59 16.70 4.46
C PRO A 56 -9.08 16.42 5.88
N ALA A 57 -8.63 17.47 6.57
CA ALA A 57 -8.21 17.34 7.96
C ALA A 57 -9.33 16.76 8.83
N GLY A 58 -9.01 15.71 9.60
CA GLY A 58 -9.97 14.99 10.44
C GLY A 58 -10.65 13.79 9.74
N SER A 59 -10.41 13.58 8.45
CA SER A 59 -10.84 12.35 7.76
C SER A 59 -10.11 11.11 8.31
N SER A 60 -10.72 9.94 8.10
CA SER A 60 -10.17 8.64 8.45
C SER A 60 -10.44 7.67 7.29
N PRO A 61 -9.51 6.74 6.97
CA PRO A 61 -9.76 5.69 5.99
C PRO A 61 -10.84 4.70 6.43
N LEU A 62 -11.21 4.70 7.73
CA LEU A 62 -12.32 3.92 8.27
C LEU A 62 -13.69 4.61 8.09
N GLY A 63 -13.69 5.90 7.75
CA GLY A 63 -14.90 6.68 7.52
C GLY A 63 -15.18 6.91 6.04
N ASP A 64 -16.13 7.79 5.77
CA ASP A 64 -16.38 8.26 4.41
C ASP A 64 -15.32 9.28 4.00
N LEU A 65 -14.79 9.09 2.79
CA LEU A 65 -13.89 10.03 2.13
C LEU A 65 -14.64 10.74 1.00
N PRO A 66 -14.19 11.95 0.60
CA PRO A 66 -14.80 12.64 -0.53
C PRO A 66 -14.75 11.79 -1.80
N ASP A 67 -15.87 11.74 -2.52
CA ASP A 67 -15.90 11.20 -3.87
C ASP A 67 -15.28 12.20 -4.85
N VAL A 68 -14.00 11.98 -5.13
CA VAL A 68 -13.21 12.71 -6.12
C VAL A 68 -12.93 11.85 -7.35
N ASN A 69 -13.71 10.79 -7.58
CA ASN A 69 -13.45 9.79 -8.61
C ASN A 69 -12.00 9.24 -8.53
N PHE A 70 -11.59 8.90 -7.30
CA PHE A 70 -10.26 8.36 -7.00
C PHE A 70 -10.10 6.96 -7.60
N ARG A 71 -9.03 6.74 -8.35
CA ARG A 71 -8.82 5.48 -9.08
C ARG A 71 -7.36 5.29 -9.51
N ILE A 72 -7.05 4.09 -9.98
CA ILE A 72 -5.73 3.75 -10.53
C ILE A 72 -5.73 3.92 -12.05
N ASN A 73 -4.75 4.66 -12.56
CA ASN A 73 -4.43 4.72 -13.98
C ASN A 73 -3.39 3.65 -14.30
N HIS A 74 -3.84 2.40 -14.49
CA HIS A 74 -2.94 1.25 -14.71
C HIS A 74 -1.91 1.45 -15.84
N PRO A 75 -2.28 1.98 -17.03
CA PRO A 75 -1.30 2.19 -18.10
C PRO A 75 -0.18 3.16 -17.73
N ARG A 76 -0.42 4.07 -16.79
CA ARG A 76 0.55 5.07 -16.33
C ARG A 76 1.18 4.75 -14.97
N GLY A 77 0.71 3.73 -14.25
CA GLY A 77 1.23 3.36 -12.94
C GLY A 77 1.11 4.47 -11.90
N ARG A 78 -0.08 5.08 -11.80
CA ARG A 78 -0.32 6.19 -10.86
C ARG A 78 -1.76 6.24 -10.38
N VAL A 79 -1.95 6.82 -9.20
CA VAL A 79 -3.26 7.25 -8.70
C VAL A 79 -3.73 8.49 -9.47
N VAL A 80 -5.03 8.64 -9.66
CA VAL A 80 -5.64 9.84 -10.23
C VAL A 80 -6.96 10.17 -9.54
N TRP A 81 -7.28 11.46 -9.49
CA TRP A 81 -8.55 11.97 -8.97
C TRP A 81 -8.93 13.27 -9.70
N ASN A 82 -10.20 13.67 -9.56
CA ASN A 82 -10.76 14.83 -10.21
C ASN A 82 -10.99 15.97 -9.21
N TRP A 83 -10.64 17.20 -9.61
CA TRP A 83 -10.91 18.41 -8.83
C TRP A 83 -11.08 19.62 -9.75
N GLU A 84 -12.15 20.40 -9.53
CA GLU A 84 -12.47 21.59 -10.32
C GLU A 84 -12.47 21.38 -11.85
N GLY A 85 -12.85 20.18 -12.30
CA GLY A 85 -12.91 19.81 -13.72
C GLY A 85 -11.60 19.32 -14.33
N ASP A 86 -10.52 19.27 -13.54
CA ASP A 86 -9.20 18.79 -13.95
C ASP A 86 -8.84 17.46 -13.28
N GLU A 87 -7.94 16.70 -13.91
CA GLU A 87 -7.39 15.46 -13.35
C GLU A 87 -6.04 15.73 -12.67
N TYR A 88 -5.90 15.24 -11.45
CA TYR A 88 -4.71 15.38 -10.61
C TYR A 88 -4.07 14.03 -10.31
N THR A 89 -2.80 14.08 -9.94
CA THR A 89 -2.04 12.93 -9.45
C THR A 89 -0.97 13.39 -8.47
N LYS A 90 -0.30 12.43 -7.85
CA LYS A 90 0.86 12.64 -6.98
C LYS A 90 1.85 11.49 -7.19
N HIS A 91 3.14 11.79 -7.16
CA HIS A 91 4.20 10.78 -7.16
C HIS A 91 4.46 10.26 -5.74
N PHE A 92 3.45 9.61 -5.15
CA PHE A 92 3.62 8.80 -3.95
C PHE A 92 4.33 7.50 -4.33
N TYR A 93 3.72 6.75 -5.25
CA TYR A 93 4.35 5.55 -5.81
C TYR A 93 5.48 5.93 -6.77
N PRO A 94 6.56 5.13 -6.81
CA PRO A 94 7.57 5.26 -7.85
C PRO A 94 6.93 5.18 -9.26
N PRO A 95 7.33 6.06 -10.21
CA PRO A 95 6.72 6.12 -11.54
C PRO A 95 6.83 4.84 -12.39
N ASN A 96 7.68 3.89 -12.00
CA ASN A 96 7.88 2.61 -12.69
C ASN A 96 6.94 1.51 -12.20
N LEU A 97 6.15 1.72 -11.14
CA LEU A 97 5.19 0.73 -10.64
C LEU A 97 3.93 0.71 -11.51
N ARG A 98 3.92 -0.15 -12.52
CA ARG A 98 2.69 -0.43 -13.30
C ARG A 98 1.59 -0.91 -12.36
N SER A 99 0.37 -0.43 -12.56
CA SER A 99 -0.78 -0.72 -11.67
C SER A 99 -0.58 -0.36 -10.18
N CYS A 100 0.45 0.43 -9.84
CA CYS A 100 0.82 0.71 -8.45
C CYS A 100 1.05 -0.58 -7.62
N GLU A 101 1.64 -1.63 -8.22
CA GLU A 101 2.01 -2.87 -7.54
C GLU A 101 3.54 -3.00 -7.40
N PHE A 102 4.00 -3.79 -6.44
CA PHE A 102 5.42 -4.14 -6.32
C PHE A 102 5.57 -5.61 -5.89
N THR A 103 5.96 -6.44 -6.85
CA THR A 103 5.98 -7.90 -6.69
C THR A 103 7.28 -8.39 -6.05
N PRO A 104 7.32 -9.63 -5.50
CA PRO A 104 8.56 -10.21 -5.01
C PRO A 104 9.62 -10.41 -6.12
N PHE A 105 9.22 -10.49 -7.39
CA PHE A 105 10.18 -10.49 -8.52
C PHE A 105 10.84 -9.12 -8.70
N SER A 106 10.09 -8.03 -8.53
CA SER A 106 10.63 -6.68 -8.58
C SER A 106 11.61 -6.45 -7.44
N LEU A 107 11.22 -6.81 -6.22
CA LEU A 107 12.07 -6.69 -5.03
C LEU A 107 13.36 -7.51 -5.17
N THR A 108 13.28 -8.79 -5.54
CA THR A 108 14.48 -9.62 -5.68
C THR A 108 15.42 -9.14 -6.78
N GLY A 109 14.89 -8.58 -7.87
CA GLY A 109 15.70 -7.92 -8.89
C GLY A 109 16.45 -6.69 -8.35
N GLU A 110 15.80 -5.86 -7.55
CA GLU A 110 16.45 -4.71 -6.88
C GLU A 110 17.47 -5.17 -5.83
N MET A 111 17.16 -6.22 -5.07
CA MET A 111 18.08 -6.84 -4.10
C MET A 111 19.34 -7.38 -4.78
N ASP A 112 19.21 -8.09 -5.89
CA ASP A 112 20.35 -8.63 -6.65
C ASP A 112 21.24 -7.51 -7.20
N TYR A 113 20.64 -6.42 -7.67
CA TYR A 113 21.39 -5.23 -8.11
C TYR A 113 22.13 -4.55 -6.95
N ALA A 114 21.49 -4.44 -5.78
CA ALA A 114 22.04 -3.76 -4.60
C ALA A 114 22.97 -4.64 -3.75
N GLY A 115 23.01 -5.96 -3.99
CA GLY A 115 23.75 -6.92 -3.17
C GLY A 115 23.11 -7.24 -1.82
N VAL A 116 21.77 -7.16 -1.72
CA VAL A 116 21.00 -7.49 -0.51
C VAL A 116 20.75 -9.00 -0.45
N ASP A 117 21.13 -9.64 0.67
CA ASP A 117 21.02 -11.08 0.87
C ASP A 117 19.59 -11.48 1.28
N TRP A 118 19.00 -10.82 2.28
CA TRP A 118 17.58 -11.02 2.62
C TRP A 118 16.89 -9.73 3.05
N ALA A 119 15.57 -9.69 2.91
CA ALA A 119 14.73 -8.55 3.24
C ALA A 119 13.56 -8.93 4.17
N LEU A 120 13.21 -8.03 5.08
CA LEU A 120 12.00 -8.11 5.90
C LEU A 120 10.89 -7.27 5.26
N LEU A 121 9.79 -7.93 4.87
CA LEU A 121 8.60 -7.30 4.33
C LEU A 121 7.79 -6.68 5.47
N HIS A 122 7.61 -5.37 5.40
CA HIS A 122 6.75 -4.59 6.29
C HIS A 122 5.32 -4.58 5.77
N THR A 123 4.40 -4.28 6.68
CA THR A 123 2.98 -4.11 6.37
C THR A 123 2.58 -2.65 6.52
N ASN A 124 1.76 -2.15 5.60
CA ASN A 124 1.14 -0.84 5.71
C ASN A 124 -0.26 -0.96 5.10
N PRO A 125 -1.34 -0.61 5.81
CA PRO A 125 -2.71 -0.71 5.29
C PRO A 125 -2.94 -0.04 3.92
N MET A 126 -2.15 0.98 3.57
CA MET A 126 -2.19 1.63 2.24
C MET A 126 -1.57 0.79 1.11
N LEU A 127 -0.64 -0.11 1.43
CA LEU A 127 0.00 -1.02 0.48
C LEU A 127 -0.68 -2.40 0.50
N GLY A 128 -1.25 -2.78 1.63
CA GLY A 128 -1.90 -4.06 1.83
C GLY A 128 -1.66 -4.62 3.23
N ARG A 129 -2.48 -5.61 3.58
CA ARG A 129 -2.52 -6.25 4.90
C ARG A 129 -2.85 -7.75 4.83
N GLY A 130 -2.74 -8.36 3.66
CA GLY A 130 -3.04 -9.78 3.47
C GLY A 130 -1.86 -10.66 3.88
N SER A 131 -1.99 -11.39 4.99
CA SER A 131 -0.97 -12.34 5.45
C SER A 131 -0.72 -13.46 4.42
N THR A 132 -1.77 -13.97 3.77
CA THR A 132 -1.69 -14.95 2.67
C THR A 132 -0.74 -14.51 1.55
N TYR A 133 -0.85 -13.25 1.08
CA TYR A 133 0.00 -12.74 0.01
C TYR A 133 1.47 -12.64 0.44
N LEU A 134 1.72 -12.24 1.69
CA LEU A 134 3.06 -12.18 2.24
C LEU A 134 3.67 -13.57 2.40
N ARG A 135 2.88 -14.57 2.84
CA ARG A 135 3.28 -15.97 2.84
C ARG A 135 3.69 -16.41 1.44
N GLU A 136 2.86 -16.16 0.43
CA GLU A 136 3.17 -16.54 -0.97
C GLU A 136 4.46 -15.88 -1.48
N CYS A 137 4.77 -14.65 -1.04
CA CYS A 137 6.05 -14.01 -1.32
C CYS A 137 7.21 -14.75 -0.66
N VAL A 138 7.08 -15.10 0.63
CA VAL A 138 8.09 -15.83 1.40
C VAL A 138 8.30 -17.23 0.82
N GLU A 139 7.23 -17.99 0.56
CA GLU A 139 7.30 -19.34 -0.04
C GLU A 139 8.01 -19.36 -1.39
N ARG A 140 7.86 -18.29 -2.17
CA ARG A 140 8.51 -18.15 -3.48
C ARG A 140 10.01 -17.90 -3.36
N PHE A 141 10.44 -17.19 -2.31
CA PHE A 141 11.85 -16.83 -2.08
C PHE A 141 12.24 -17.02 -0.60
N PRO A 142 12.20 -18.25 -0.06
CA PRO A 142 12.22 -18.51 1.39
C PRO A 142 13.55 -18.14 2.08
N ASP A 143 14.64 -18.17 1.31
CA ASP A 143 15.98 -17.78 1.76
C ASP A 143 16.27 -16.29 1.60
N ARG A 144 15.40 -15.54 0.89
CA ARG A 144 15.60 -14.11 0.59
C ARG A 144 14.57 -13.22 1.28
N LEU A 145 13.36 -13.71 1.55
CA LEU A 145 12.27 -12.90 2.09
C LEU A 145 11.77 -13.46 3.44
N LYS A 146 11.48 -12.54 4.35
CA LYS A 146 10.74 -12.76 5.61
C LYS A 146 9.62 -11.74 5.68
N ALA A 147 8.53 -12.02 6.40
CA ALA A 147 7.41 -11.09 6.51
C ALA A 147 7.08 -10.78 7.97
N MET A 148 6.60 -9.57 8.20
CA MET A 148 5.89 -9.23 9.43
C MET A 148 4.43 -9.69 9.33
N ALA A 149 3.87 -10.14 10.44
CA ALA A 149 2.43 -10.36 10.53
C ALA A 149 1.71 -8.98 10.59
N PRO A 150 0.68 -8.75 9.76
CA PRO A 150 -0.11 -7.53 9.80
C PRO A 150 -0.91 -7.44 11.09
N VAL A 151 -1.00 -6.23 11.66
CA VAL A 151 -1.80 -5.94 12.86
C VAL A 151 -2.69 -4.75 12.61
N ASP A 152 -3.98 -4.90 12.86
CA ASP A 152 -4.96 -3.83 12.76
C ASP A 152 -4.97 -2.97 14.00
N GLU A 153 -4.02 -2.05 14.09
CA GLU A 153 -3.85 -1.21 15.28
C GLU A 153 -5.13 -0.42 15.63
N TRP A 154 -5.93 -0.05 14.62
CA TRP A 154 -7.19 0.67 14.81
C TRP A 154 -8.31 -0.17 15.47
N ARG A 155 -8.18 -1.50 15.50
CA ARG A 155 -9.13 -2.42 16.16
C ARG A 155 -8.74 -2.73 17.60
N LEU A 156 -7.53 -2.39 18.03
CA LEU A 156 -7.00 -2.85 19.32
C LEU A 156 -7.79 -2.37 20.53
N ILE A 157 -8.51 -1.26 20.45
CA ILE A 157 -9.31 -0.75 21.58
C ILE A 157 -10.63 -1.53 21.73
N ASP A 158 -11.26 -1.89 20.62
CA ASP A 158 -12.64 -2.41 20.61
C ASP A 158 -12.72 -3.93 20.36
N ASP A 159 -11.67 -4.52 19.78
CA ASP A 159 -11.66 -5.90 19.28
C ASP A 159 -10.29 -6.60 19.45
N THR A 160 -9.63 -6.36 20.59
CA THR A 160 -8.26 -6.85 20.86
C THR A 160 -8.14 -8.37 20.70
N ASP A 161 -9.10 -9.13 21.23
CA ASP A 161 -9.03 -10.61 21.24
C ASP A 161 -9.09 -11.20 19.83
N ALA A 162 -9.89 -10.62 18.93
CA ALA A 162 -9.92 -11.05 17.53
C ALA A 162 -8.60 -10.70 16.81
N VAL A 163 -8.04 -9.51 17.07
CA VAL A 163 -6.73 -9.13 16.51
C VAL A 163 -5.63 -10.07 17.01
N ILE A 164 -5.66 -10.49 18.28
CA ILE A 164 -4.73 -11.51 18.80
C ILE A 164 -4.91 -12.84 18.06
N ALA A 165 -6.15 -13.31 17.85
CA ALA A 165 -6.41 -14.55 17.14
C ALA A 165 -5.92 -14.52 15.69
N GLU A 166 -6.12 -13.40 14.98
CA GLU A 166 -5.62 -13.18 13.63
C GLU A 166 -4.09 -13.13 13.58
N LEU A 167 -3.45 -12.48 14.56
CA LEU A 167 -1.99 -12.44 14.67
C LEU A 167 -1.40 -13.81 14.94
N VAL A 168 -2.02 -14.60 15.83
CA VAL A 168 -1.61 -15.99 16.10
C VAL A 168 -1.72 -16.82 14.82
N HIS A 169 -2.84 -16.71 14.09
CA HIS A 169 -3.00 -17.39 12.80
C HIS A 169 -1.91 -16.99 11.80
N ALA A 170 -1.63 -15.69 11.66
CA ALA A 170 -0.60 -15.20 10.75
C ALA A 170 0.80 -15.75 11.08
N ILE A 171 1.13 -15.92 12.36
CA ILE A 171 2.44 -16.46 12.81
C ILE A 171 2.49 -17.99 12.71
N GLU A 172 1.45 -18.69 13.13
CA GLU A 172 1.46 -20.15 13.25
C GLU A 172 1.13 -20.87 11.93
N GLU A 173 0.27 -20.26 11.10
CA GLU A 173 -0.23 -20.87 9.86
C GLU A 173 0.29 -20.18 8.60
N ASP A 174 0.48 -18.85 8.63
CA ASP A 174 0.97 -18.12 7.46
C ASP A 174 2.50 -17.97 7.38
N GLY A 175 3.23 -18.11 8.50
CA GLY A 175 4.70 -18.22 8.54
C GLY A 175 5.45 -16.91 8.80
#